data_AF-A0A2P7TY78-F1
#
_entry.id   AF-A0A2P7TY78-F1
#
_cell.length_a   1.000
_cell.length_b   1.000
_cell.length_c   1.000
_cell.angle_alpha   90.00
_cell.angle_beta   90.00
_cell.angle_gamma   90.00
#
_symmetry.space_group_name_H-M   'P 1'
#
loop_
_entity.id
_entity.type
_entity.pdbx_description
1 polymer ?
#
loop_
_entity_poly.entity_id
_entity_poly.type
_entity_poly.pdbx_seq_one_letter_code
_entity_poly.pdbx_strand_id
1 'polypeptide(L)' 'LQVAVEGKTKCVVIRKTAGFKAQDVARVADQALKPFKSVIQTITLDNGKAFYRHGSFVKVPAMQT' A
#
# COMPACT_ATOMS: atom_id res chain seq x y z
N LEU A 1 4.54 -11.29 6.70
CA LEU A 1 4.56 -11.50 5.24
C LEU A 1 3.40 -10.69 4.68
N GLN A 2 3.62 -9.94 3.61
CA GLN A 2 2.58 -9.18 2.91
C GLN A 2 2.44 -9.72 1.49
N VAL A 3 1.20 -9.87 1.05
CA VAL A 3 0.83 -10.41 -0.26
C VAL A 3 -0.11 -9.43 -0.92
N ALA A 4 0.19 -9.03 -2.15
CA ALA A 4 -0.69 -8.26 -3.01
C ALA A 4 -0.98 -9.06 -4.28
N VAL A 5 -2.24 -9.07 -4.70
CA VAL A 5 -2.70 -9.79 -5.89
C VAL A 5 -3.42 -8.81 -6.80
N GLU A 6 -3.00 -8.74 -8.06
CA GLU A 6 -3.71 -7.97 -9.07
C GLU A 6 -4.96 -8.74 -9.53
N GLY A 7 -6.10 -8.06 -9.59
CA GLY A 7 -7.40 -8.70 -9.75
C GLY A 7 -7.61 -9.40 -11.09
N LYS A 8 -7.06 -8.87 -12.20
CA LYS A 8 -7.29 -9.37 -13.57
C LYS A 8 -6.29 -10.43 -13.99
N THR A 9 -5.02 -10.06 -14.02
CA THR A 9 -3.85 -10.87 -14.44
C THR A 9 -3.44 -11.90 -13.40
N LYS A 10 -3.88 -11.75 -12.15
CA LYS A 10 -3.46 -12.58 -11.02
C LYS A 10 -1.96 -12.53 -10.73
N CYS A 11 -1.27 -11.48 -11.20
CA CYS A 11 0.11 -11.23 -10.80
C CYS A 11 0.17 -11.03 -9.28
N VAL A 12 1.10 -11.75 -8.63
CA VAL A 12 1.28 -11.74 -7.19
C VAL A 12 2.61 -11.09 -6.84
N VAL A 13 2.57 -10.14 -5.91
CA VAL A 13 3.77 -9.55 -5.30
C VAL A 13 3.81 -9.95 -3.84
N ILE A 14 4.89 -10.60 -3.43
CA ILE A 14 5.09 -11.08 -2.06
C ILE A 14 6.32 -10.39 -1.47
N ARG A 15 6.18 -9.80 -0.28
CA ARG A 15 7.30 -9.20 0.47
C ARG A 15 7.27 -9.62 1.93
N LYS A 16 8.45 -9.94 2.47
CA LYS A 16 8.63 -10.16 3.91
C LYS A 16 8.58 -8.81 4.63
N THR A 17 7.78 -8.75 5.68
CA THR A 17 7.67 -7.58 6.57
C THR A 17 8.57 -7.79 7.78
N ALA A 18 9.20 -6.72 8.28
CA ALA A 18 10.02 -6.77 9.50
C ALA A 18 9.16 -6.87 10.78
N GLY A 19 7.92 -6.38 10.71
CA GLY A 19 6.95 -6.42 11.81
C GLY A 19 5.52 -6.32 11.29
N PHE A 20 4.57 -6.21 12.22
CA PHE A 20 3.13 -6.06 11.96
C PHE A 20 2.60 -4.67 12.36
N LYS A 21 3.48 -3.72 12.69
CA LYS A 21 3.06 -2.34 12.93
C LYS A 21 2.61 -1.72 11.60
N ALA A 22 1.60 -0.86 11.67
CA ALA A 22 1.02 -0.23 10.47
C ALA A 22 2.05 0.53 9.62
N GLN A 23 3.01 1.19 10.28
CA GLN A 23 4.10 1.91 9.60
C GLN A 23 5.01 0.97 8.79
N ASP A 24 5.36 -0.19 9.36
CA ASP A 24 6.19 -1.19 8.68
C ASP A 24 5.45 -1.75 7.46
N VAL A 25 4.16 -2.04 7.62
CA VAL A 25 3.30 -2.56 6.55
C VAL A 25 3.12 -1.52 5.45
N ALA A 26 2.87 -0.25 5.78
CA ALA A 26 2.74 0.82 4.81
C ALA A 26 4.02 1.05 4.01
N ARG A 27 5.19 1.02 4.67
CA ARG A 27 6.50 1.15 4.01
C ARG A 27 6.75 0.01 3.04
N VAL A 28 6.45 -1.24 3.44
CA VAL A 28 6.62 -2.41 2.58
C VAL A 28 5.64 -2.36 1.41
N ALA A 29 4.39 -1.94 1.64
CA ALA A 29 3.39 -1.76 0.59
C ALA A 29 3.85 -0.72 -0.45
N ASP A 30 4.31 0.46 -0.01
CA ASP A 30 4.82 1.51 -0.90
C ASP A 30 5.96 0.98 -1.76
N GLN A 31 6.98 0.36 -1.16
CA GLN A 31 8.12 -0.19 -1.89
C GLN A 31 7.72 -1.29 -2.88
N ALA A 32 6.77 -2.16 -2.51
CA ALA A 32 6.30 -3.26 -3.35
C ALA A 32 5.45 -2.77 -4.53
N LEU A 33 4.63 -1.74 -4.33
CA LEU A 33 3.65 -1.27 -5.30
C LEU A 33 4.14 -0.09 -6.14
N LYS A 34 5.18 0.64 -5.70
CA LYS A 34 5.77 1.79 -6.42
C LYS A 34 6.14 1.49 -7.88
N PRO A 35 6.71 0.33 -8.24
CA PRO A 35 6.98 -0.01 -9.65
C PRO A 35 5.72 -0.14 -10.51
N PHE A 36 4.57 -0.42 -9.90
CA PHE A 36 3.28 -0.63 -10.56
C PHE A 36 2.33 0.58 -10.41
N LYS A 37 2.83 1.71 -9.91
CA LYS A 37 2.00 2.89 -9.60
C LYS A 37 1.18 3.41 -10.79
N SER A 38 1.68 3.26 -12.02
CA SER A 38 0.98 3.68 -13.24
C SER A 38 -0.24 2.82 -13.59
N VAL A 39 -0.29 1.58 -13.08
CA VAL A 39 -1.34 0.60 -13.43
C VAL A 39 -2.29 0.31 -12.27
N ILE A 40 -1.92 0.66 -11.04
CA ILE A 40 -2.77 0.50 -9.85
C ILE A 40 -3.78 1.66 -9.81
N GLN A 41 -5.06 1.32 -9.97
CA GLN A 41 -6.17 2.28 -9.78
C GLN A 41 -6.79 2.18 -8.38
N THR A 42 -6.96 0.96 -7.88
CA THR A 42 -7.65 0.69 -6.61
C THR A 42 -6.89 -0.39 -5.84
N ILE A 43 -6.81 -0.22 -4.53
CA ILE A 43 -6.27 -1.23 -3.61
C ILE A 43 -7.38 -1.61 -2.64
N THR A 44 -7.71 -2.90 -2.60
CA THR A 44 -8.61 -3.47 -1.59
C THR A 44 -7.77 -4.15 -0.52
N LEU A 45 -8.04 -3.84 0.75
CA LEU A 45 -7.32 -4.35 1.91
C LEU A 45 -8.28 -5.08 2.83
N ASP A 46 -7.77 -6.02 3.63
CA ASP A 46 -8.53 -6.61 4.71
C ASP A 46 -8.73 -5.61 5.87
N ASN A 47 -9.65 -5.94 6.78
CA ASN A 47 -9.96 -5.12 7.96
C ASN A 47 -8.94 -5.30 9.11
N GLY A 48 -7.70 -5.69 8.81
CA GLY A 48 -6.64 -5.86 9.79
C GLY A 48 -6.17 -4.52 10.38
N LYS A 49 -5.79 -4.54 11.66
CA LYS A 49 -5.35 -3.34 12.40
C LYS A 49 -4.18 -2.60 11.72
N ALA A 50 -3.34 -3.30 10.96
CA ALA A 50 -2.22 -2.69 10.22
C ALA A 50 -2.68 -1.79 9.07
N PHE A 51 -3.89 -2.00 8.55
CA PHE A 51 -4.48 -1.25 7.45
C PHE A 51 -5.49 -0.21 7.90
N TYR A 52 -5.76 -0.13 9.20
CA TYR A 52 -6.57 0.96 9.75
C TYR A 52 -5.85 2.29 9.54
N ARG A 53 -6.63 3.34 9.34
CA ARG A 53 -6.09 4.67 9.14
C ARG A 53 -5.55 5.18 10.49
N HIS A 54 -4.23 5.18 10.63
CA HIS A 54 -3.54 5.64 11.87
C HIS A 54 -3.22 7.14 11.88
N GLY A 55 -3.68 7.92 10.89
CA GLY A 55 -3.40 9.36 10.82
C GLY A 55 -4.21 10.14 9.77
N SER A 56 -4.12 11.46 9.87
CA SER A 56 -4.70 12.42 8.92
C SER A 56 -3.80 12.58 7.69
N PHE A 57 -4.39 12.78 6.51
CA PHE A 57 -3.62 13.16 5.33
C PHE A 57 -2.94 14.52 5.57
N VAL A 58 -1.65 14.63 5.27
CA VAL A 58 -1.05 15.96 5.05
C VAL A 58 -1.65 16.45 3.73
N LYS A 59 -2.50 17.48 3.83
CA LYS A 59 -3.03 18.17 2.66
C LYS A 59 -1.85 18.89 2.01
N VAL A 60 -1.24 18.28 0.99
CA VAL A 60 -0.31 19.01 0.12
C VAL A 60 -1.13 20.10 -0.58
N PRO A 61 -0.81 21.40 -0.39
CA PRO A 61 -1.47 22.45 -1.14
C PRO A 61 -1.27 22.16 -2.62
N ALA A 62 -2.33 22.32 -3.42
CA ALA A 62 -2.22 22.20 -4.86
C ALA A 62 -1.06 23.07 -5.34
N MET A 63 -0.11 22.45 -6.05
CA MET A 63 0.99 23.14 -6.71
C MET A 63 0.36 24.23 -7.58
N GLN A 64 0.60 25.49 -7.22
CA GLN A 64 0.14 26.64 -8.00
C GLN A 64 0.89 26.60 -9.34
N THR A 65 0.11 26.57 -10.42
CA THR A 65 0.54 26.60 -11.83
C THR A 65 1.22 27.91 -12.18
#